data_AF-Q2HI90-F1
#
_entry.id   AF-Q2HI90-F1
#
_cell.length_a   1.000
_cell.length_b   1.000
_cell.length_c   1.000
_cell.angle_alpha   90.00
_cell.angle_beta   90.00
_cell.angle_gamma   90.00
#
_symmetry.space_group_name_H-M   'P 1'
#
loop_
_entity.id
_entity.type
_entity.pdbx_description
1 polymer ?
#
loop_
_entity_poly.entity_id
_entity_poly.type
_entity_poly.pdbx_seq_one_letter_code
_entity_poly.pdbx_strand_id
1 'polypeptide(L)'
;MGTCRWSGKAPLHWTSRSNWAGDSEPGIKTGAMGTPDILNFGGKRLDELYNTTGSRDAVFAYLQSVIDNYATLNPRISDATKEQLEIIKDQIELLSLPSGAEYMGADMDPDPQHIRRELDPVWPATKGKPSDKERKGYSMFKVLANAGHSWAVYTGDDKRRYWNQYDLLGLFLSKMGPAPGGSVADQSNFYLPLTAVYAKFCLWIGGKQIPTMKGAEKQSKKGTGTGDPPACFQCTWNSDTGDFFLGASLAGIRVTGSTKPYGAWENKVMEARWNLLNNNFFEFPGDWGPFQEKKSPVISYQGKTTLFGNCGETYPFLEIISPHVTDDKVRAQTRGLALGKSFAGVAEYNEDSFAPMLIPPCLNCQLLLLFAGISDVTHFTLNSRMKTPLFPTPVAGYWEPDSEN
;
A
#
# COMPACT_ATOMS: atom_id res chain seq x y z
N MET A 1 -50.23 -24.02 6.63
CA MET A 1 -50.16 -24.72 5.33
C MET A 1 -50.32 -23.68 4.24
N GLY A 2 -49.41 -23.62 3.28
CA GLY A 2 -49.41 -22.61 2.23
C GLY A 2 -47.99 -22.39 1.70
N THR A 3 -47.49 -23.39 0.96
CA THR A 3 -46.19 -23.38 0.28
C THR A 3 -46.21 -22.44 -0.92
N CYS A 4 -45.18 -21.62 -1.08
CA CYS A 4 -44.84 -21.02 -2.37
C CYS A 4 -43.40 -21.38 -2.73
N ARG A 5 -43.25 -22.36 -3.63
CA ARG A 5 -42.04 -22.56 -4.45
C ARG A 5 -42.13 -21.59 -5.63
N TRP A 6 -41.01 -20.96 -5.98
CA TRP A 6 -40.77 -20.53 -7.36
C TRP A 6 -39.38 -20.97 -7.80
N SER A 7 -39.39 -21.75 -8.88
CA SER A 7 -38.28 -22.21 -9.68
C SER A 7 -38.00 -21.20 -10.79
N GLY A 8 -36.73 -20.96 -11.10
CA GLY A 8 -36.37 -20.18 -12.29
C GLY A 8 -34.87 -20.05 -12.47
N LYS A 9 -34.25 -21.02 -13.12
CA LYS A 9 -32.96 -20.83 -13.79
C LYS A 9 -33.20 -19.96 -15.02
N ALA A 10 -32.42 -18.89 -15.20
CA ALA A 10 -32.14 -18.33 -16.51
C ALA A 10 -30.67 -17.88 -16.56
N PRO A 11 -29.92 -18.23 -17.61
CA PRO A 11 -28.53 -17.80 -17.79
C PRO A 11 -28.51 -16.40 -18.39
N LEU A 12 -27.72 -15.49 -17.82
CA LEU A 12 -27.45 -14.20 -18.45
C LEU A 12 -26.44 -14.41 -19.59
N HIS A 13 -26.95 -14.37 -20.81
CA HIS A 13 -26.18 -14.28 -22.05
C HIS A 13 -25.44 -12.93 -22.11
N TRP A 14 -24.14 -12.98 -22.40
CA TRP A 14 -23.37 -11.86 -22.87
C TRP A 14 -23.66 -11.67 -24.37
N THR A 15 -24.30 -10.57 -24.76
CA THR A 15 -24.32 -10.12 -26.15
C THR A 15 -23.29 -9.01 -26.33
N SER A 16 -22.15 -9.36 -26.92
CA SER A 16 -21.26 -8.38 -27.52
C SER A 16 -21.79 -8.06 -28.92
N ARG A 17 -21.92 -6.76 -29.21
CA ARG A 17 -21.80 -6.05 -30.51
C ARG A 17 -22.84 -4.94 -30.64
N SER A 18 -22.34 -3.72 -30.77
CA SER A 18 -22.85 -2.77 -31.75
C SER A 18 -21.67 -2.10 -32.42
N ASN A 19 -21.54 -2.35 -33.72
CA ASN A 19 -20.64 -1.66 -34.63
C ASN A 19 -21.04 -0.19 -34.70
N TRP A 20 -20.14 0.72 -34.37
CA TRP A 20 -20.18 2.09 -34.84
C TRP A 20 -18.87 2.36 -35.59
N ALA A 21 -18.98 2.31 -36.92
CA ALA A 21 -18.02 2.95 -37.80
C ALA A 21 -18.37 4.45 -37.81
N GLY A 22 -17.42 5.26 -37.37
CA GLY A 22 -17.53 6.72 -37.34
C GLY A 22 -16.12 7.31 -37.37
N ASP A 23 -15.69 7.62 -38.58
CA ASP A 23 -14.70 8.59 -39.03
C ASP A 23 -13.47 8.87 -38.14
N SER A 24 -12.33 8.45 -38.67
CA SER A 24 -10.99 8.80 -38.20
C SER A 24 -10.73 10.31 -38.34
N GLU A 25 -10.63 11.02 -37.22
CA GLU A 25 -9.99 12.33 -37.19
C GLU A 25 -8.48 12.20 -37.45
N PRO A 26 -7.86 13.14 -38.16
CA PRO A 26 -6.45 13.07 -38.53
C PRO A 26 -5.56 13.15 -37.28
N GLY A 27 -4.79 12.09 -37.07
CA GLY A 27 -3.85 11.96 -35.98
C GLY A 27 -2.88 13.14 -35.90
N ILE A 28 -3.00 13.90 -34.81
CA ILE A 28 -1.98 14.82 -34.32
C ILE A 28 -0.70 13.99 -34.16
N LYS A 29 0.33 14.30 -34.95
CA LYS A 29 1.67 13.78 -34.74
C LYS A 29 2.14 14.26 -33.38
N THR A 30 2.12 13.37 -32.39
CA THR A 30 2.80 13.58 -31.11
C THR A 30 4.28 13.73 -31.43
N GLY A 31 4.78 14.97 -31.40
CA GLY A 31 6.21 15.22 -31.34
C GLY A 31 6.81 14.42 -30.19
N ALA A 32 8.04 13.95 -30.36
CA ALA A 32 8.77 13.23 -29.32
C ALA A 32 8.68 14.04 -28.02
N MET A 33 7.88 13.58 -27.05
CA MET A 33 7.93 14.10 -25.70
C MET A 33 9.34 13.82 -25.22
N GLY A 34 10.10 14.89 -24.93
CA GLY A 34 11.42 14.75 -24.33
C GLY A 34 11.32 13.92 -23.05
N THR A 35 12.37 13.18 -22.73
CA THR A 35 12.46 12.41 -21.49
C THR A 35 12.19 13.35 -20.30
N PRO A 36 11.31 13.02 -19.35
CA PRO A 36 11.00 13.91 -18.24
C PRO A 36 12.26 14.23 -17.43
N ASP A 37 12.38 15.47 -16.97
CA ASP A 37 13.46 15.87 -16.08
C ASP A 37 13.21 15.35 -14.67
N ILE A 38 13.78 14.18 -14.37
CA ILE A 38 13.59 13.49 -13.08
C ILE A 38 14.17 14.32 -11.93
N LEU A 39 13.33 14.55 -10.92
CA LEU A 39 13.65 15.44 -9.81
C LEU A 39 14.56 14.81 -8.74
N ASN A 40 15.15 15.69 -7.94
CA ASN A 40 15.98 15.35 -6.77
C ASN A 40 15.14 15.08 -5.53
N PHE A 41 15.48 14.06 -4.74
CA PHE A 41 14.87 13.80 -3.44
C PHE A 41 15.90 13.31 -2.42
N GLY A 42 15.99 13.99 -1.28
CA GLY A 42 17.03 13.69 -0.28
C GLY A 42 18.45 13.81 -0.84
N GLY A 43 18.69 14.79 -1.71
CA GLY A 43 20.03 15.11 -2.24
C GLY A 43 20.50 14.29 -3.43
N LYS A 44 19.64 13.45 -4.02
CA LYS A 44 19.94 12.65 -5.21
C LYS A 44 18.79 12.64 -6.20
N ARG A 45 19.08 12.55 -7.50
CA ARG A 45 18.04 12.33 -8.52
C ARG A 45 17.41 10.96 -8.32
N LEU A 46 16.09 10.85 -8.51
CA LEU A 46 15.35 9.62 -8.18
C LEU A 46 15.75 8.43 -9.08
N ASP A 47 16.06 8.68 -10.35
CA ASP A 47 16.59 7.68 -11.28
C ASP A 47 17.98 7.18 -10.86
N GLU A 48 18.87 8.08 -10.45
CA GLU A 48 20.18 7.73 -9.88
C GLU A 48 20.04 6.92 -8.60
N LEU A 49 19.14 7.33 -7.70
CA LEU A 49 18.88 6.63 -6.45
C LEU A 49 18.32 5.21 -6.70
N TYR A 50 17.42 5.07 -7.66
CA TYR A 50 16.95 3.75 -8.11
C TYR A 50 18.10 2.92 -8.66
N ASN A 51 18.88 3.46 -9.59
CA ASN A 51 19.92 2.71 -10.31
C ASN A 51 21.08 2.29 -9.40
N THR A 52 21.48 3.15 -8.45
CA THR A 52 22.67 2.94 -7.61
C THR A 52 22.41 2.18 -6.31
N THR A 53 21.17 2.13 -5.81
CA THR A 53 20.87 1.42 -4.56
C THR A 53 20.74 -0.09 -4.79
N GLY A 54 21.83 -0.80 -4.52
CA GLY A 54 21.97 -2.23 -4.82
C GLY A 54 22.06 -3.17 -3.62
N SER A 55 21.81 -2.69 -2.39
CA SER A 55 21.85 -3.52 -1.18
C SER A 55 21.02 -2.91 -0.04
N ARG A 56 20.75 -3.72 0.99
CA ARG A 56 20.11 -3.25 2.24
C ARG A 56 20.96 -2.18 2.93
N ASP A 57 22.26 -2.42 3.07
CA ASP A 57 23.15 -1.48 3.75
C ASP A 57 23.26 -0.17 2.98
N ALA A 58 23.12 -0.19 1.64
CA ALA A 58 23.03 1.03 0.83
C ALA A 58 21.72 1.80 1.09
N VAL A 59 20.60 1.11 1.33
CA VAL A 59 19.34 1.76 1.77
C VAL A 59 19.58 2.45 3.12
N PHE A 60 20.13 1.74 4.10
CA PHE A 60 20.39 2.32 5.44
C PHE A 60 21.38 3.49 5.40
N ALA A 61 22.44 3.38 4.60
CA ALA A 61 23.37 4.47 4.38
C ALA A 61 22.70 5.69 3.75
N TYR A 62 21.76 5.49 2.81
CA TYR A 62 20.97 6.60 2.26
C TYR A 62 20.08 7.25 3.34
N LEU A 63 19.32 6.46 4.11
CA LEU A 63 18.48 6.98 5.19
C LEU A 63 19.31 7.76 6.22
N GLN A 64 20.48 7.24 6.61
CA GLN A 64 21.41 7.93 7.50
C GLN A 64 21.93 9.22 6.89
N SER A 65 22.30 9.21 5.60
CA SER A 65 22.77 10.43 4.93
C SER A 65 21.71 11.52 4.87
N VAL A 66 20.43 11.17 4.78
CA VAL A 66 19.32 12.12 4.86
C VAL A 66 19.24 12.74 6.26
N ILE A 67 19.36 11.93 7.32
CA ILE A 67 19.37 12.39 8.71
C ILE A 67 20.57 13.31 8.97
N ASP A 68 21.76 12.93 8.53
CA ASP A 68 23.00 13.67 8.78
C ASP A 68 23.01 15.03 8.06
N ASN A 69 22.30 15.13 6.93
CA ASN A 69 22.28 16.32 6.08
C ASN A 69 20.90 17.01 6.01
N TYR A 70 19.98 16.70 6.92
CA TYR A 70 18.57 17.13 6.83
C TYR A 70 18.40 18.63 6.58
N ALA A 71 19.18 19.47 7.28
CA ALA A 71 19.11 20.93 7.19
C ALA A 71 19.50 21.47 5.80
N THR A 72 20.39 20.79 5.08
CA THR A 72 20.81 21.20 3.72
C THR A 72 19.92 20.60 2.64
N LEU A 73 19.37 19.40 2.87
CA LEU A 73 18.56 18.68 1.91
C LEU A 73 17.13 19.19 1.81
N ASN A 74 16.53 19.56 2.95
CA ASN A 74 15.22 20.21 2.98
C ASN A 74 15.11 21.11 4.22
N PRO A 75 15.19 22.45 4.04
CA PRO A 75 15.07 23.41 5.14
C PRO A 75 13.76 23.31 5.93
N ARG A 76 12.75 22.59 5.43
CA ARG A 76 11.48 22.35 6.14
C ARG A 76 11.56 21.23 7.18
N ILE A 77 12.63 20.42 7.18
CA ILE A 77 12.82 19.39 8.21
C ILE A 77 13.36 20.07 9.47
N SER A 78 12.53 20.07 10.53
CA SER A 78 12.92 20.57 11.85
C SER A 78 13.78 19.57 12.63
N ASP A 79 14.46 20.02 13.69
CA ASP A 79 15.21 19.14 14.60
C ASP A 79 14.32 18.05 15.21
N ALA A 80 13.06 18.38 15.54
CA ALA A 80 12.08 17.41 16.03
C ALA A 80 11.72 16.37 14.95
N THR A 81 11.60 16.80 13.69
CA THR A 81 11.39 15.88 12.57
C THR A 81 12.60 14.97 12.36
N LYS A 82 13.83 15.51 12.50
CA LYS A 82 15.08 14.74 12.43
C LYS A 82 15.13 13.64 13.51
N GLU A 83 14.81 13.97 14.76
CA GLU A 83 14.73 12.99 15.86
C GLU A 83 13.72 11.87 15.54
N GLN A 84 12.56 12.22 14.96
CA GLN A 84 11.60 11.21 14.53
C GLN A 84 12.15 10.33 13.39
N LEU A 85 12.88 10.90 12.43
CA LEU A 85 13.51 10.13 11.35
C LEU A 85 14.55 9.15 11.90
N GLU A 86 15.32 9.54 12.92
CA GLU A 86 16.26 8.65 13.63
C GLU A 86 15.53 7.45 14.26
N ILE A 87 14.46 7.72 15.02
CA ILE A 87 13.65 6.66 15.66
C ILE A 87 13.03 5.72 14.60
N ILE A 88 12.51 6.27 13.50
CA ILE A 88 11.90 5.48 12.43
C ILE A 88 12.95 4.61 11.74
N LYS A 89 14.14 5.17 11.42
CA LYS A 89 15.25 4.43 10.82
C LYS A 89 15.66 3.25 11.71
N ASP A 90 15.86 3.48 13.00
CA ASP A 90 16.26 2.43 13.94
C ASP A 90 15.24 1.30 14.02
N GLN A 91 13.95 1.63 13.94
CA GLN A 91 12.89 0.63 13.85
C GLN A 91 12.90 -0.13 12.51
N ILE A 92 13.13 0.55 11.38
CA ILE A 92 13.29 -0.13 10.08
C ILE A 92 14.44 -1.14 10.17
N GLU A 93 15.57 -0.77 10.75
CA GLU A 93 16.73 -1.66 10.94
C GLU A 93 16.40 -2.83 11.87
N LEU A 94 15.72 -2.58 12.99
CA LEU A 94 15.28 -3.61 13.94
C LEU A 94 14.32 -4.63 13.30
N LEU A 95 13.46 -4.20 12.38
CA LEU A 95 12.53 -5.08 11.66
C LEU A 95 13.15 -5.80 10.46
N SER A 96 14.36 -5.40 10.06
CA SER A 96 15.06 -5.95 8.91
C SER A 96 16.06 -7.02 9.35
N LEU A 97 16.00 -8.20 8.74
CA LEU A 97 17.02 -9.23 8.98
C LEU A 97 18.39 -8.82 8.42
N PRO A 98 19.51 -9.32 8.99
CA PRO A 98 19.58 -10.23 10.13
C PRO A 98 19.52 -9.50 11.49
N SER A 99 19.56 -8.17 11.51
CA SER A 99 19.53 -7.36 12.75
C SER A 99 18.25 -7.58 13.57
N GLY A 100 17.15 -7.94 12.92
CA GLY A 100 15.90 -8.33 13.56
C GLY A 100 15.91 -9.71 14.23
N ALA A 101 16.75 -9.88 15.27
CA ALA A 101 16.83 -11.10 16.06
C ALA A 101 15.49 -11.46 16.76
N GLU A 102 14.64 -10.46 17.04
CA GLU A 102 13.27 -10.64 17.59
C GLU A 102 12.39 -11.53 16.69
N TYR A 103 12.80 -11.78 15.45
CA TYR A 103 12.02 -12.49 14.42
C TYR A 103 12.54 -13.91 14.12
N MET A 104 13.62 -14.32 14.81
CA MET A 104 14.36 -15.57 14.60
C MET A 104 14.35 -16.49 15.83
N GLY A 105 13.47 -16.24 16.82
CA GLY A 105 13.42 -17.00 18.07
C GLY A 105 13.23 -18.51 17.84
N ALA A 106 13.98 -19.34 18.55
CA ALA A 106 13.92 -20.80 18.47
C ALA A 106 12.52 -21.37 18.79
N ASP A 107 11.73 -20.64 19.60
CA ASP A 107 10.35 -20.97 19.95
C ASP A 107 9.31 -20.41 18.94
N MET A 108 9.76 -19.67 17.91
CA MET A 108 8.93 -19.06 16.85
C MET A 108 9.04 -19.77 15.48
N ASP A 109 9.44 -21.05 15.49
CA ASP A 109 9.57 -22.01 14.37
C ASP A 109 8.59 -21.81 13.19
N PRO A 110 8.95 -21.98 11.88
CA PRO A 110 10.27 -21.92 11.24
C PRO A 110 10.48 -20.72 10.27
N ASP A 111 9.47 -19.86 10.05
CA ASP A 111 9.56 -18.82 9.02
C ASP A 111 9.83 -17.44 9.65
N PRO A 112 11.01 -16.84 9.42
CA PRO A 112 11.24 -15.45 9.77
C PRO A 112 10.17 -14.56 9.12
N GLN A 113 9.71 -13.53 9.83
CA GLN A 113 8.77 -12.54 9.28
C GLN A 113 9.09 -11.18 9.86
N HIS A 114 8.77 -10.14 9.10
CA HIS A 114 9.11 -8.76 9.43
C HIS A 114 8.00 -7.98 10.17
N ILE A 115 7.08 -8.72 10.80
CA ILE A 115 5.99 -8.16 11.59
C ILE A 115 6.23 -8.49 13.05
N ARG A 116 6.28 -7.43 13.87
CA ARG A 116 6.41 -7.52 15.33
C ARG A 116 5.25 -8.29 15.92
N ARG A 117 5.60 -9.31 16.70
CA ARG A 117 4.63 -10.27 17.24
C ARG A 117 5.14 -10.94 18.50
N GLU A 118 4.22 -11.39 19.34
CA GLU A 118 4.49 -12.21 20.51
C GLU A 118 3.55 -13.41 20.53
N LEU A 119 3.91 -14.48 21.25
CA LEU A 119 3.03 -15.63 21.44
C LEU A 119 1.74 -15.19 22.14
N ASP A 120 0.59 -15.59 21.60
CA ASP A 120 -0.69 -15.38 22.26
C ASP A 120 -0.79 -16.32 23.47
N PRO A 121 -0.95 -15.83 24.72
CA PRO A 121 -1.11 -16.69 25.89
C PRO A 121 -2.36 -17.58 25.83
N VAL A 122 -3.35 -17.19 25.02
CA VAL A 122 -4.59 -17.94 24.78
C VAL A 122 -4.42 -18.93 23.63
N TRP A 123 -3.27 -18.92 22.94
CA TRP A 123 -2.94 -19.98 22.00
C TRP A 123 -3.02 -21.31 22.74
N PRO A 124 -3.83 -22.28 22.25
CA PRO A 124 -4.08 -23.53 22.95
C PRO A 124 -2.78 -24.22 23.37
N ALA A 125 -2.43 -24.06 24.66
CA ALA A 125 -1.33 -24.75 25.31
C ALA A 125 -1.68 -26.23 25.32
N THR A 126 -1.10 -26.97 24.39
CA THR A 126 -1.50 -28.34 24.05
C THR A 126 -1.39 -29.28 25.26
N LYS A 127 -2.54 -29.63 25.86
CA LYS A 127 -2.76 -31.00 26.38
C LYS A 127 -3.31 -31.95 25.30
N GLY A 128 -3.64 -31.43 24.13
CA GLY A 128 -3.93 -32.18 22.91
C GLY A 128 -3.80 -31.24 21.72
N LYS A 129 -3.22 -31.69 20.61
CA LYS A 129 -3.09 -30.87 19.39
C LYS A 129 -4.50 -30.36 19.02
N PRO A 130 -4.77 -29.05 19.06
CA PRO A 130 -6.10 -28.53 18.73
C PRO A 130 -6.42 -28.94 17.29
N SER A 131 -7.68 -29.30 17.05
CA SER A 131 -8.19 -29.62 15.73
C SER A 131 -8.05 -28.40 14.80
N ASP A 132 -7.98 -28.65 13.49
CA ASP A 132 -7.90 -27.57 12.50
C ASP A 132 -9.10 -26.61 12.57
N LYS A 133 -10.24 -27.06 13.08
CA LYS A 133 -11.44 -26.22 13.28
C LYS A 133 -11.25 -25.25 14.44
N GLU A 134 -10.64 -25.68 15.54
CA GLU A 134 -10.32 -24.82 16.68
C GLU A 134 -9.27 -23.77 16.30
N ARG A 135 -8.25 -24.15 15.53
CA ARG A 135 -7.20 -23.22 15.06
C ARG A 135 -7.69 -22.13 14.10
N LYS A 136 -8.87 -22.27 13.48
CA LYS A 136 -9.40 -21.25 12.56
C LYS A 136 -9.83 -19.96 13.26
N GLY A 137 -10.09 -19.98 14.56
CA GLY A 137 -10.50 -18.81 15.35
C GLY A 137 -9.36 -18.13 16.13
N TYR A 138 -8.27 -18.85 16.39
CA TYR A 138 -7.14 -18.36 17.19
C TYR A 138 -5.91 -18.15 16.31
N SER A 139 -5.05 -17.21 16.69
CA SER A 139 -3.71 -17.08 16.10
C SER A 139 -2.67 -17.43 17.15
N MET A 140 -1.58 -18.08 16.72
CA MET A 140 -0.43 -18.36 17.59
C MET A 140 0.21 -17.08 18.11
N PHE A 141 0.05 -15.98 17.36
CA PHE A 141 0.68 -14.72 17.68
C PHE A 141 -0.32 -13.59 17.79
N LYS A 142 -0.02 -12.64 18.67
CA LYS A 142 -0.63 -11.31 18.67
C LYS A 142 0.23 -10.37 17.85
N VAL A 143 -0.43 -9.51 17.07
CA VAL A 143 0.25 -8.43 16.35
C VAL A 143 0.66 -7.38 17.37
N LEU A 144 1.95 -7.11 17.46
CA LEU A 144 2.47 -6.00 18.25
C LEU A 144 2.69 -4.81 17.32
N ALA A 145 2.13 -3.67 17.68
CA ALA A 145 2.50 -2.43 17.01
C ALA A 145 3.94 -2.04 17.38
N ASN A 146 4.64 -1.40 16.47
CA ASN A 146 5.86 -0.67 16.81
C ASN A 146 5.50 0.59 17.62
N ALA A 147 6.50 1.36 18.05
CA ALA A 147 6.21 2.63 18.72
C ALA A 147 5.34 3.48 17.78
N GLY A 148 4.29 4.09 18.35
CA GLY A 148 3.39 4.91 17.55
C GLY A 148 4.12 6.17 17.06
N HIS A 149 3.92 6.50 15.78
CA HIS A 149 4.49 7.69 15.15
C HIS A 149 3.37 8.63 14.73
N SER A 150 3.56 9.94 14.88
CA SER A 150 2.63 10.93 14.33
C SER A 150 3.04 11.30 12.91
N TRP A 151 2.07 11.49 12.02
CA TRP A 151 2.28 12.14 10.73
C TRP A 151 2.03 13.65 10.85
N ALA A 152 2.68 14.47 10.00
CA ALA A 152 2.80 15.92 10.12
C ALA A 152 1.46 16.69 10.19
N VAL A 153 0.36 16.09 9.72
CA VAL A 153 -0.98 16.72 9.72
C VAL A 153 -1.67 16.61 11.10
N TYR A 154 -1.24 15.69 11.97
CA TYR A 154 -1.83 15.52 13.29
C TYR A 154 -1.11 16.40 14.32
N THR A 155 -1.81 17.41 14.83
CA THR A 155 -1.39 18.15 16.02
C THR A 155 -1.94 17.43 17.26
N GLY A 156 -1.06 16.96 18.16
CA GLY A 156 -1.47 16.27 19.40
C GLY A 156 -0.89 14.85 19.58
N ASP A 157 -1.53 14.05 20.44
CA ASP A 157 -1.12 12.68 20.83
C ASP A 157 -1.52 11.58 19.83
N ASP A 158 -2.04 11.94 18.65
CA ASP A 158 -2.51 11.01 17.62
C ASP A 158 -1.37 10.27 16.91
N LYS A 159 -0.80 9.31 17.62
CA LYS A 159 0.23 8.40 17.13
C LYS A 159 -0.41 7.25 16.38
N ARG A 160 -0.07 7.11 15.10
CA ARG A 160 -0.44 5.96 14.26
C ARG A 160 0.50 4.80 14.53
N ARG A 161 -0.05 3.59 14.49
CA ARG A 161 0.70 2.35 14.69
C ARG A 161 1.19 1.86 13.34
N TYR A 162 2.46 1.49 13.26
CA TYR A 162 3.09 0.89 12.09
C TYR A 162 3.57 -0.52 12.44
N TRP A 163 3.42 -1.48 11.52
CA TRP A 163 3.59 -2.91 11.84
C TRP A 163 4.71 -3.61 11.10
N ASN A 164 5.21 -3.04 10.00
CA ASN A 164 6.32 -3.59 9.24
C ASN A 164 7.25 -2.46 8.76
N GLN A 165 8.44 -2.86 8.33
CA GLN A 165 9.48 -1.99 7.81
C GLN A 165 9.10 -1.30 6.49
N TYR A 166 8.17 -1.85 5.70
CA TYR A 166 7.71 -1.19 4.47
C TYR A 166 6.86 0.03 4.78
N ASP A 167 5.89 -0.11 5.69
CA ASP A 167 5.04 0.98 6.14
C ASP A 167 5.89 2.08 6.84
N LEU A 168 6.89 1.69 7.65
CA LEU A 168 7.84 2.63 8.26
C LEU A 168 8.74 3.31 7.23
N LEU A 169 9.19 2.61 6.19
CA LEU A 169 9.95 3.23 5.11
C LEU A 169 9.09 4.24 4.35
N GLY A 170 7.81 3.91 4.10
CA GLY A 170 6.85 4.85 3.52
C GLY A 170 6.70 6.10 4.37
N LEU A 171 6.55 5.94 5.69
CA LEU A 171 6.54 7.04 6.66
C LEU A 171 7.83 7.88 6.61
N PHE A 172 9.00 7.23 6.63
CA PHE A 172 10.29 7.91 6.61
C PHE A 172 10.41 8.82 5.38
N LEU A 173 10.18 8.26 4.19
CA LEU A 173 10.31 8.99 2.94
C LEU A 173 9.30 10.14 2.86
N SER A 174 8.07 9.92 3.33
CA SER A 174 7.06 10.98 3.38
C SER A 174 7.49 12.10 4.34
N LYS A 175 8.09 11.77 5.48
CA LYS A 175 8.51 12.74 6.51
C LYS A 175 9.69 13.62 6.10
N MET A 176 10.38 13.26 5.02
CA MET A 176 11.41 14.12 4.43
C MET A 176 10.82 15.40 3.83
N GLY A 177 9.51 15.50 3.68
CA GLY A 177 8.77 16.68 3.25
C GLY A 177 8.13 16.53 1.87
N PRO A 178 7.43 17.58 1.40
CA PRO A 178 6.68 17.53 0.14
C PRO A 178 7.60 17.40 -1.07
N ALA A 179 6.99 17.09 -2.21
CA ALA A 179 7.68 17.03 -3.49
C ALA A 179 8.46 18.34 -3.78
N PRO A 180 9.72 18.25 -4.24
CA PRO A 180 10.51 19.40 -4.64
C PRO A 180 9.81 20.17 -5.76
N GLY A 181 9.72 21.49 -5.61
CA GLY A 181 9.04 22.33 -6.59
C GLY A 181 7.51 22.29 -6.55
N GLY A 182 6.89 21.63 -5.56
CA GLY A 182 5.44 21.67 -5.34
C GLY A 182 4.65 21.26 -6.60
N SER A 183 3.89 22.20 -7.17
CA SER A 183 3.07 22.01 -8.37
C SER A 183 3.85 21.65 -9.65
N VAL A 184 5.19 21.72 -9.64
CA VAL A 184 6.04 21.28 -10.76
C VAL A 184 6.25 19.77 -10.73
N ALA A 185 6.12 19.14 -9.56
CA ALA A 185 6.21 17.71 -9.43
C ALA A 185 4.92 17.05 -9.95
N ASP A 186 5.11 16.10 -10.86
CA ASP A 186 4.03 15.34 -11.47
C ASP A 186 4.29 13.84 -11.39
N GLN A 187 3.39 13.08 -11.99
CA GLN A 187 3.46 11.64 -11.99
C GLN A 187 4.77 11.11 -12.61
N SER A 188 5.24 11.69 -13.72
CA SER A 188 6.36 11.15 -14.51
C SER A 188 7.72 11.59 -13.97
N ASN A 189 7.82 12.81 -13.45
CA ASN A 189 9.09 13.39 -13.00
C ASN A 189 9.40 13.15 -11.51
N PHE A 190 8.39 12.81 -10.68
CA PHE A 190 8.57 12.64 -9.24
C PHE A 190 7.85 11.42 -8.66
N TYR A 191 6.51 11.35 -8.73
CA TYR A 191 5.76 10.37 -7.93
C TYR A 191 5.98 8.92 -8.41
N LEU A 192 6.06 8.67 -9.72
CA LEU A 192 6.39 7.34 -10.25
C LEU A 192 7.85 6.96 -9.97
N PRO A 193 8.87 7.81 -10.27
CA PRO A 193 10.25 7.53 -9.87
C PRO A 193 10.41 7.27 -8.37
N LEU A 194 9.78 8.07 -7.51
CA LEU A 194 9.84 7.90 -6.06
C LEU A 194 9.19 6.58 -5.63
N THR A 195 8.04 6.23 -6.20
CA THR A 195 7.39 4.94 -5.92
C THR A 195 8.27 3.77 -6.34
N ALA A 196 8.99 3.89 -7.47
CA ALA A 196 9.94 2.88 -7.92
C ALA A 196 11.14 2.75 -6.97
N VAL A 197 11.70 3.86 -6.49
CA VAL A 197 12.75 3.88 -5.45
C VAL A 197 12.26 3.20 -4.18
N TYR A 198 11.11 3.62 -3.67
CA TYR A 198 10.49 3.04 -2.48
C TYR A 198 10.28 1.53 -2.64
N ALA A 199 9.74 1.10 -3.78
CA ALA A 199 9.50 -0.30 -4.06
C ALA A 199 10.82 -1.10 -4.10
N LYS A 200 11.87 -0.57 -4.73
CA LYS A 200 13.20 -1.20 -4.75
C LYS A 200 13.80 -1.29 -3.35
N PHE A 201 13.65 -0.25 -2.53
CA PHE A 201 14.13 -0.26 -1.15
C PHE A 201 13.41 -1.33 -0.32
N CYS A 202 12.09 -1.47 -0.47
CA CYS A 202 11.32 -2.54 0.17
C CYS A 202 11.87 -3.93 -0.18
N LEU A 203 12.23 -4.17 -1.45
CA LEU A 203 12.84 -5.44 -1.85
C LEU A 203 14.15 -5.70 -1.10
N TRP A 204 14.98 -4.67 -0.91
CA TRP A 204 16.27 -4.81 -0.22
C TRP A 204 16.14 -4.99 1.29
N ILE A 205 15.23 -4.30 1.95
CA ILE A 205 15.09 -4.36 3.42
C ILE A 205 14.26 -5.54 3.92
N GLY A 206 13.40 -6.12 3.07
CA GLY A 206 12.50 -7.20 3.50
C GLY A 206 12.28 -8.35 2.53
N GLY A 207 12.73 -8.27 1.28
CA GLY A 207 12.53 -9.34 0.31
C GLY A 207 13.48 -10.54 0.52
N LYS A 208 12.94 -11.77 0.55
CA LYS A 208 13.73 -13.02 0.57
C LYS A 208 14.35 -13.35 -0.79
N GLN A 209 13.64 -13.02 -1.86
CA GLN A 209 14.10 -13.17 -3.23
C GLN A 209 13.92 -11.84 -3.92
N ILE A 210 15.00 -11.31 -4.47
CA ILE A 210 14.95 -10.18 -5.38
C ILE A 210 14.92 -10.81 -6.77
N PRO A 211 13.78 -10.69 -7.50
CA PRO A 211 13.69 -11.22 -8.85
C PRO A 211 14.90 -10.78 -9.66
N THR A 212 15.46 -11.70 -10.44
CA THR A 212 16.57 -11.35 -11.33
C THR A 212 16.07 -10.27 -12.28
N MET A 213 16.57 -9.04 -12.07
CA MET A 213 16.30 -7.94 -12.98
C MET A 213 16.78 -8.37 -14.37
N LYS A 214 15.90 -8.35 -15.38
CA LYS A 214 16.26 -8.77 -16.74
C LYS A 214 17.48 -7.95 -17.19
N GLY A 215 18.58 -8.64 -17.50
CA GLY A 215 19.85 -8.02 -17.89
C GLY A 215 20.98 -8.16 -16.85
N ALA A 216 20.64 -8.40 -15.57
CA ALA A 216 21.60 -8.94 -14.62
C ALA A 216 21.72 -10.45 -14.86
N GLU A 217 22.93 -11.00 -14.82
CA GLU A 217 23.21 -12.43 -14.97
C GLU A 217 22.18 -13.30 -14.25
N LYS A 218 21.84 -14.47 -14.80
CA LYS A 218 20.79 -15.43 -14.39
C LYS A 218 20.95 -16.01 -12.97
N GLN A 219 21.17 -15.19 -11.96
CA GLN A 219 21.15 -15.54 -10.55
C GLN A 219 20.18 -14.59 -9.86
N SER A 220 19.05 -15.13 -9.42
CA SER A 220 18.25 -14.48 -8.38
C SER A 220 19.18 -14.24 -7.18
N LYS A 221 19.49 -12.99 -6.86
CA LYS A 221 20.20 -12.70 -5.61
C LYS A 221 19.25 -13.10 -4.48
N LYS A 222 19.71 -13.99 -3.59
CA LYS A 222 19.01 -14.22 -2.32
C LYS A 222 19.00 -12.88 -1.59
N GLY A 223 17.82 -12.31 -1.39
CA GLY A 223 17.68 -11.15 -0.54
C GLY A 223 17.96 -11.55 0.92
N THR A 224 18.21 -10.57 1.75
CA THR A 224 18.50 -10.77 3.18
C THR A 224 17.23 -10.81 4.03
N GLY A 225 16.07 -10.52 3.44
CA GLY A 225 14.78 -10.44 4.12
C GLY A 225 13.99 -11.74 4.15
N THR A 226 12.71 -11.62 4.51
CA THR A 226 11.87 -12.74 4.91
C THR A 226 10.51 -12.70 4.22
N GLY A 227 10.20 -13.78 3.48
CA GLY A 227 8.96 -13.93 2.75
C GLY A 227 8.92 -13.21 1.39
N ASP A 228 7.75 -13.30 0.76
CA ASP A 228 7.50 -12.72 -0.55
C ASP A 228 7.45 -11.19 -0.45
N PRO A 229 7.94 -10.46 -1.47
CA PRO A 229 7.83 -9.01 -1.54
C PRO A 229 6.38 -8.54 -1.70
N PRO A 230 6.07 -7.27 -1.37
CA PRO A 230 4.74 -6.72 -1.58
C PRO A 230 4.25 -6.92 -3.02
N ALA A 231 2.96 -7.22 -3.17
CA ALA A 231 2.30 -7.35 -4.48
C ALA A 231 2.09 -5.98 -5.15
N CYS A 232 1.93 -4.92 -4.36
CA CYS A 232 1.81 -3.55 -4.83
C CYS A 232 2.51 -2.54 -3.92
N PHE A 233 2.93 -1.44 -4.53
CA PHE A 233 3.51 -0.26 -3.91
C PHE A 233 2.71 0.95 -4.38
N GLN A 234 2.41 1.89 -3.51
CA GLN A 234 1.42 2.92 -3.76
C GLN A 234 1.94 4.27 -3.27
N CYS A 235 1.64 5.31 -4.03
CA CYS A 235 1.85 6.70 -3.65
C CYS A 235 0.54 7.46 -3.82
N THR A 236 0.10 8.16 -2.78
CA THR A 236 -1.00 9.13 -2.83
C THR A 236 -0.42 10.49 -2.54
N TRP A 237 -0.84 11.51 -3.28
CA TRP A 237 -0.34 12.87 -3.09
C TRP A 237 -1.42 13.92 -3.31
N ASN A 238 -1.16 15.13 -2.82
CA ASN A 238 -1.93 16.33 -3.10
C ASN A 238 -1.16 17.20 -4.10
N SER A 239 -1.75 17.49 -5.27
CA SER A 239 -1.08 18.26 -6.33
C SER A 239 -0.89 19.75 -6.02
N ASP A 240 -1.60 20.30 -5.03
CA ASP A 240 -1.45 21.71 -4.60
C ASP A 240 -0.27 21.85 -3.62
N THR A 241 -0.24 21.00 -2.58
CA THR A 241 0.79 21.10 -1.52
C THR A 241 2.08 20.36 -1.86
N GLY A 242 2.00 19.34 -2.73
CA GLY A 242 3.08 18.39 -2.98
C GLY A 242 3.27 17.37 -1.85
N ASP A 243 2.43 17.38 -0.82
CA ASP A 243 2.48 16.37 0.23
C ASP A 243 2.10 15.01 -0.37
N PHE A 244 2.82 13.98 0.05
CA PHE A 244 2.60 12.62 -0.42
C PHE A 244 2.79 11.63 0.70
N PHE A 245 2.26 10.43 0.50
CA PHE A 245 2.52 9.31 1.36
C PHE A 245 2.64 8.00 0.58
N LEU A 246 3.59 7.18 0.99
CA LEU A 246 3.93 5.91 0.36
C LEU A 246 3.44 4.72 1.19
N GLY A 247 3.00 3.66 0.52
CA GLY A 247 2.51 2.45 1.17
C GLY A 247 2.71 1.20 0.34
N ALA A 248 2.69 0.04 0.99
CA ALA A 248 2.82 -1.24 0.31
C ALA A 248 1.75 -2.23 0.79
N SER A 249 1.37 -3.16 -0.08
CA SER A 249 0.56 -4.30 0.34
C SER A 249 1.32 -5.10 1.40
N LEU A 250 0.60 -5.82 2.27
CA LEU A 250 1.30 -6.71 3.19
C LEU A 250 2.11 -7.74 2.42
N ALA A 251 3.32 -7.98 2.91
CA ALA A 251 4.20 -9.03 2.46
C ALA A 251 4.67 -9.83 3.65
N GLY A 252 5.36 -10.95 3.43
CA GLY A 252 5.91 -11.78 4.51
C GLY A 252 4.92 -12.39 5.51
N ILE A 253 3.60 -12.15 5.39
CA ILE A 253 2.55 -12.74 6.24
C ILE A 253 2.20 -14.16 5.85
N ARG A 254 2.47 -14.54 4.59
CA ARG A 254 2.17 -15.87 4.07
C ARG A 254 3.25 -16.83 4.50
N VAL A 255 2.94 -17.57 5.55
CA VAL A 255 3.61 -18.84 5.86
C VAL A 255 3.36 -19.81 4.70
N THR A 256 4.36 -20.51 4.19
CA THR A 256 4.15 -21.54 3.15
C THR A 256 4.30 -22.93 3.76
N GLY A 257 3.27 -23.79 3.63
CA GLY A 257 3.31 -25.18 4.13
C GLY A 257 1.93 -25.74 4.45
N SER A 258 1.70 -27.02 4.17
CA SER A 258 0.41 -27.73 4.30
C SER A 258 0.05 -28.18 5.72
N THR A 259 0.89 -27.86 6.71
CA THR A 259 0.69 -28.21 8.12
C THR A 259 0.95 -26.98 8.99
N LYS A 260 0.07 -25.96 8.96
CA LYS A 260 0.38 -24.69 9.64
C LYS A 260 0.05 -24.73 11.15
N PRO A 261 1.03 -24.46 12.04
CA PRO A 261 0.80 -24.26 13.47
C PRO A 261 0.31 -22.83 13.82
N TYR A 262 0.13 -21.91 12.88
CA TYR A 262 -0.06 -20.47 13.22
C TYR A 262 -1.51 -19.99 13.35
N GLY A 263 -2.48 -20.85 13.04
CA GLY A 263 -3.90 -20.49 13.05
C GLY A 263 -4.23 -19.31 12.13
N ALA A 264 -5.01 -18.35 12.63
CA ALA A 264 -5.54 -17.20 11.90
C ALA A 264 -4.58 -15.98 11.80
N TRP A 265 -3.26 -16.18 11.78
CA TRP A 265 -2.26 -15.10 11.82
C TRP A 265 -2.43 -14.05 10.71
N GLU A 266 -2.60 -14.49 9.45
CA GLU A 266 -2.81 -13.58 8.31
C GLU A 266 -4.01 -12.66 8.54
N ASN A 267 -5.10 -13.20 9.07
CA ASN A 267 -6.30 -12.43 9.41
C ASN A 267 -6.03 -11.42 10.53
N LYS A 268 -5.19 -11.74 11.51
CA LYS A 268 -4.84 -10.81 12.60
C LYS A 268 -4.05 -9.60 12.12
N VAL A 269 -3.14 -9.79 11.16
CA VAL A 269 -2.40 -8.67 10.56
C VAL A 269 -3.33 -7.81 9.70
N MET A 270 -4.17 -8.44 8.88
CA MET A 270 -5.15 -7.72 8.05
C MET A 270 -6.16 -6.94 8.91
N GLU A 271 -6.61 -7.54 10.01
CA GLU A 271 -7.47 -6.92 11.02
C GLU A 271 -6.81 -5.66 11.63
N ALA A 272 -5.53 -5.73 11.99
CA ALA A 272 -4.81 -4.59 12.55
C ALA A 272 -4.78 -3.38 11.59
N ARG A 273 -4.54 -3.63 10.29
CA ARG A 273 -4.58 -2.57 9.26
C ARG A 273 -6.00 -2.08 8.97
N TRP A 274 -6.99 -2.98 8.96
CA TRP A 274 -8.40 -2.59 8.83
C TRP A 274 -8.84 -1.64 9.95
N ASN A 275 -8.48 -1.96 11.20
CA ASN A 275 -8.85 -1.15 12.36
C ASN A 275 -8.28 0.27 12.29
N LEU A 276 -7.14 0.51 11.61
CA LEU A 276 -6.68 1.88 11.36
C LEU A 276 -7.68 2.65 10.50
N LEU A 277 -8.12 2.08 9.39
CA LEU A 277 -9.03 2.80 8.50
C LEU A 277 -10.40 2.94 9.15
N ASN A 278 -10.95 1.86 9.71
CA ASN A 278 -12.29 1.88 10.30
C ASN A 278 -12.41 2.93 11.42
N ASN A 279 -11.34 3.15 12.19
CA ASN A 279 -11.37 4.11 13.29
C ASN A 279 -11.10 5.56 12.88
N ASN A 280 -10.68 5.83 11.63
CA ASN A 280 -10.17 7.15 11.24
C ASN A 280 -10.77 7.71 9.94
N PHE A 281 -11.28 6.86 9.06
CA PHE A 281 -11.85 7.31 7.79
C PHE A 281 -13.31 7.72 7.90
N PHE A 282 -14.07 7.16 8.84
CA PHE A 282 -15.53 7.15 8.74
C PHE A 282 -16.23 7.54 10.04
N GLU A 283 -16.78 8.75 10.05
CA GLU A 283 -18.05 9.07 10.74
C GLU A 283 -19.27 8.85 9.79
N PHE A 284 -19.08 8.20 8.63
CA PHE A 284 -20.13 7.93 7.64
C PHE A 284 -21.05 6.74 8.05
N PRO A 285 -22.31 6.70 7.58
CA PRO A 285 -23.41 5.94 8.19
C PRO A 285 -23.33 4.47 7.78
N GLY A 286 -22.45 3.74 8.43
CA GLY A 286 -22.34 2.32 8.28
C GLY A 286 -21.34 1.82 9.29
N ASP A 287 -21.83 1.18 10.35
CA ASP A 287 -21.00 0.26 11.10
C ASP A 287 -20.59 -0.86 10.14
N TRP A 288 -19.43 -0.70 9.49
CA TRP A 288 -18.81 -1.73 8.67
C TRP A 288 -18.44 -2.95 9.50
N GLY A 289 -18.66 -2.91 10.82
CA GLY A 289 -18.56 -4.01 11.75
C GLY A 289 -17.12 -4.46 11.98
N PRO A 290 -16.94 -5.39 12.92
CA PRO A 290 -15.65 -5.98 13.19
C PRO A 290 -15.16 -6.79 11.97
N PHE A 291 -13.86 -6.73 11.72
CA PHE A 291 -13.19 -7.50 10.65
C PHE A 291 -13.55 -8.99 10.67
N GLN A 292 -13.76 -9.55 11.87
CA GLN A 292 -14.10 -10.93 12.16
C GLN A 292 -15.45 -11.36 11.57
N GLU A 293 -16.36 -10.41 11.33
CA GLU A 293 -17.63 -10.66 10.63
C GLU A 293 -17.44 -10.77 9.11
N LYS A 294 -16.19 -10.75 8.63
CA LYS A 294 -15.83 -10.73 7.21
C LYS A 294 -16.50 -9.60 6.46
N LYS A 295 -16.54 -8.42 7.07
CA LYS A 295 -17.02 -7.22 6.40
C LYS A 295 -15.85 -6.46 5.79
N SER A 296 -16.12 -5.85 4.64
CA SER A 296 -15.22 -4.94 3.93
C SER A 296 -16.08 -4.07 3.01
N PRO A 297 -15.55 -2.97 2.45
CA PRO A 297 -16.29 -2.14 1.51
C PRO A 297 -16.97 -2.95 0.40
N VAL A 298 -16.22 -3.83 -0.26
CA VAL A 298 -16.74 -4.63 -1.37
C VAL A 298 -17.67 -5.77 -0.92
N ILE A 299 -17.46 -6.33 0.27
CA ILE A 299 -18.35 -7.38 0.79
C ILE A 299 -19.71 -6.76 1.10
N SER A 300 -19.74 -5.61 1.77
CA SER A 300 -21.00 -4.97 2.17
C SER A 300 -21.71 -4.36 0.96
N TYR A 301 -20.98 -3.81 -0.01
CA TYR A 301 -21.57 -3.13 -1.16
C TYR A 301 -21.85 -4.02 -2.38
N GLN A 302 -21.14 -5.15 -2.54
CA GLN A 302 -21.28 -6.02 -3.72
C GLN A 302 -21.48 -7.50 -3.38
N GLY A 303 -21.49 -7.89 -2.09
CA GLY A 303 -21.57 -9.30 -1.69
C GLY A 303 -20.37 -10.15 -2.15
N LYS A 304 -19.25 -9.52 -2.55
CA LYS A 304 -18.00 -10.22 -2.88
C LYS A 304 -17.36 -10.76 -1.60
N THR A 305 -16.26 -11.51 -1.70
CA THR A 305 -15.62 -12.19 -0.54
C THR A 305 -14.22 -11.64 -0.20
N THR A 306 -13.79 -10.56 -0.85
CA THR A 306 -12.45 -10.01 -0.66
C THR A 306 -12.38 -9.11 0.58
N LEU A 307 -11.65 -9.58 1.59
CA LEU A 307 -11.37 -8.81 2.81
C LEU A 307 -10.44 -7.63 2.53
N PHE A 308 -10.58 -6.57 3.33
CA PHE A 308 -9.63 -5.46 3.35
C PHE A 308 -8.39 -5.79 4.21
N GLY A 309 -7.36 -4.96 4.19
CA GLY A 309 -6.23 -5.03 5.14
C GLY A 309 -4.91 -5.45 4.52
N ASN A 310 -4.92 -5.85 3.25
CA ASN A 310 -3.70 -6.13 2.48
C ASN A 310 -3.36 -5.02 1.46
N CYS A 311 -4.17 -3.97 1.35
CA CYS A 311 -4.02 -2.94 0.32
C CYS A 311 -2.82 -2.02 0.60
N GLY A 312 -2.09 -1.64 -0.45
CA GLY A 312 -0.97 -0.70 -0.35
C GLY A 312 -1.41 0.73 -0.01
N GLU A 313 -2.67 1.02 -0.31
CA GLU A 313 -3.37 2.28 -0.07
C GLU A 313 -3.62 2.55 1.42
N THR A 314 -3.49 1.56 2.33
CA THR A 314 -3.90 1.69 3.74
C THR A 314 -3.36 2.96 4.43
N TYR A 315 -2.04 3.16 4.47
CA TYR A 315 -1.48 4.37 5.06
C TYR A 315 -1.59 5.59 4.16
N PRO A 316 -1.31 5.50 2.85
CA PRO A 316 -1.48 6.66 1.98
C PRO A 316 -2.87 7.32 2.08
N PHE A 317 -3.92 6.51 2.18
CA PHE A 317 -5.27 7.00 2.39
C PHE A 317 -5.44 7.58 3.80
N LEU A 318 -4.94 6.90 4.83
CA LEU A 318 -5.04 7.36 6.21
C LEU A 318 -4.34 8.71 6.45
N GLU A 319 -3.24 8.96 5.75
CA GLU A 319 -2.38 10.11 6.00
C GLU A 319 -2.67 11.29 5.08
N ILE A 320 -3.16 11.05 3.85
CA ILE A 320 -3.45 12.12 2.86
C ILE A 320 -4.95 12.40 2.72
N ILE A 321 -5.81 11.38 2.84
CA ILE A 321 -7.24 11.52 2.52
C ILE A 321 -8.07 11.69 3.79
N SER A 322 -7.90 10.80 4.79
CA SER A 322 -8.69 10.80 6.03
C SER A 322 -8.69 12.16 6.76
N PRO A 323 -7.57 12.89 6.90
CA PRO A 323 -7.58 14.20 7.59
C PRO A 323 -8.38 15.27 6.86
N HIS A 324 -8.69 15.05 5.58
CA HIS A 324 -9.27 16.03 4.67
C HIS A 324 -10.55 15.52 4.01
N VAL A 325 -11.21 14.53 4.62
CA VAL A 325 -12.41 13.90 4.04
C VAL A 325 -13.54 14.92 3.80
N THR A 326 -13.62 15.98 4.60
CA THR A 326 -14.60 17.08 4.45
C THR A 326 -14.09 18.26 3.62
N ASP A 327 -12.84 18.25 3.14
CA ASP A 327 -12.24 19.36 2.39
C ASP A 327 -12.29 19.12 0.88
N ASP A 328 -13.31 19.67 0.21
CA ASP A 328 -13.56 19.54 -1.22
C ASP A 328 -12.35 19.93 -2.08
N LYS A 329 -11.59 20.95 -1.65
CA LYS A 329 -10.44 21.43 -2.39
C LYS A 329 -9.32 20.39 -2.33
N VAL A 330 -9.02 19.86 -1.15
CA VAL A 330 -8.02 18.80 -1.01
C VAL A 330 -8.41 17.58 -1.84
N ARG A 331 -9.68 17.13 -1.75
CA ARG A 331 -10.17 15.98 -2.53
C ARG A 331 -10.01 16.15 -4.04
N ALA A 332 -10.31 17.34 -4.56
CA ALA A 332 -10.15 17.65 -5.98
C ALA A 332 -8.68 17.62 -6.44
N GLN A 333 -7.73 17.81 -5.52
CA GLN A 333 -6.28 17.81 -5.78
C GLN A 333 -5.59 16.49 -5.38
N THR A 334 -6.31 15.57 -4.74
CA THR A 334 -5.75 14.26 -4.42
C THR A 334 -5.59 13.43 -5.69
N ARG A 335 -4.40 12.86 -5.86
CA ARG A 335 -4.02 11.95 -6.94
C ARG A 335 -3.33 10.73 -6.33
N GLY A 336 -3.19 9.68 -7.11
CA GLY A 336 -2.41 8.53 -6.68
C GLY A 336 -1.99 7.61 -7.80
N LEU A 337 -1.06 6.73 -7.47
CA LEU A 337 -0.64 5.65 -8.36
C LEU A 337 -0.26 4.41 -7.58
N ALA A 338 -0.42 3.24 -8.22
CA ALA A 338 0.05 1.97 -7.68
C ALA A 338 0.91 1.24 -8.71
N LEU A 339 2.09 0.82 -8.28
CA LEU A 339 3.05 0.02 -9.03
C LEU A 339 2.92 -1.45 -8.62
N GLY A 340 2.67 -2.33 -9.59
CA GLY A 340 2.61 -3.77 -9.37
C GLY A 340 3.99 -4.41 -9.22
N LYS A 341 4.06 -5.56 -8.54
CA LYS A 341 5.31 -6.31 -8.29
C LYS A 341 6.14 -6.68 -9.53
N SER A 342 5.58 -6.59 -10.74
CA SER A 342 6.29 -6.84 -11.99
C SER A 342 7.50 -5.92 -12.20
N PHE A 343 7.50 -4.74 -11.55
CA PHE A 343 8.62 -3.78 -11.60
C PHE A 343 9.95 -4.38 -11.13
N ALA A 344 9.90 -5.39 -10.25
CA ALA A 344 11.09 -6.01 -9.69
C ALA A 344 12.00 -6.66 -10.74
N GLY A 345 11.53 -6.84 -11.97
CA GLY A 345 12.33 -7.31 -13.10
C GLY A 345 13.08 -6.21 -13.87
N VAL A 346 12.97 -4.94 -13.49
CA VAL A 346 13.51 -3.80 -14.24
C VAL A 346 14.82 -3.31 -13.60
N ALA A 347 15.94 -3.44 -14.32
CA ALA A 347 17.28 -3.13 -13.82
C ALA A 347 17.49 -1.63 -13.56
N GLU A 348 17.09 -0.81 -14.52
CA GLU A 348 17.31 0.64 -14.56
C GLU A 348 15.98 1.38 -14.65
N TYR A 349 15.91 2.55 -14.02
CA TYR A 349 14.72 3.37 -14.13
C TYR A 349 14.52 3.84 -15.58
N ASN A 350 13.34 3.56 -16.13
CA ASN A 350 12.88 4.05 -17.42
C ASN A 350 11.35 4.11 -17.40
N GLU A 351 10.76 5.30 -17.52
CA GLU A 351 9.32 5.49 -17.44
C GLU A 351 8.52 4.55 -18.36
N ASP A 352 8.98 4.33 -19.61
CA ASP A 352 8.32 3.45 -20.58
C ASP A 352 8.23 2.00 -20.09
N SER A 353 9.16 1.58 -19.24
CA SER A 353 9.15 0.26 -18.61
C SER A 353 8.20 0.19 -17.42
N PHE A 354 8.02 1.29 -16.69
CA PHE A 354 7.22 1.32 -15.46
C PHE A 354 5.76 1.62 -15.71
N ALA A 355 5.42 2.51 -16.65
CA ALA A 355 4.04 2.89 -16.94
C ALA A 355 3.11 1.69 -17.24
N PRO A 356 3.53 0.64 -17.99
CA PRO A 356 2.72 -0.55 -18.20
C PRO A 356 2.51 -1.43 -16.96
N MET A 357 3.30 -1.21 -15.90
CA MET A 357 3.28 -1.98 -14.65
C MET A 357 2.42 -1.34 -13.57
N LEU A 358 1.84 -0.19 -13.89
CA LEU A 358 0.89 0.50 -13.06
C LEU A 358 -0.43 -0.27 -13.02
N ILE A 359 -0.99 -0.40 -11.83
CA ILE A 359 -2.22 -1.14 -11.58
C ILE A 359 -3.29 -0.22 -11.01
N PRO A 360 -4.58 -0.44 -11.32
CA PRO A 360 -5.66 0.33 -10.71
C PRO A 360 -5.82 -0.06 -9.23
N PRO A 361 -6.41 0.81 -8.40
CA PRO A 361 -6.81 0.46 -7.04
C PRO A 361 -7.75 -0.74 -7.07
N CYS A 362 -7.68 -1.60 -6.05
CA CYS A 362 -8.64 -2.70 -5.95
C CYS A 362 -10.05 -2.17 -5.61
N LEU A 363 -11.09 -2.99 -5.80
CA LEU A 363 -12.47 -2.56 -5.57
C LEU A 363 -12.74 -2.01 -4.16
N ASN A 364 -12.08 -2.54 -3.12
CA ASN A 364 -12.21 -1.95 -1.79
C ASN A 364 -11.66 -0.53 -1.75
N CYS A 365 -10.47 -0.30 -2.33
CA CYS A 365 -9.85 1.02 -2.36
C CYS A 365 -10.64 2.01 -3.23
N GLN A 366 -11.22 1.56 -4.34
CA GLN A 366 -12.12 2.39 -5.15
C GLN A 366 -13.36 2.84 -4.37
N LEU A 367 -13.96 1.94 -3.57
CA LEU A 367 -15.07 2.29 -2.70
C LEU A 367 -14.66 3.26 -1.58
N LEU A 368 -13.47 3.08 -0.99
CA LEU A 368 -12.94 4.03 0.00
C LEU A 368 -12.75 5.43 -0.60
N LEU A 369 -12.23 5.54 -1.83
CA LEU A 369 -12.12 6.82 -2.54
C LEU A 369 -13.49 7.46 -2.76
N LEU A 370 -14.48 6.66 -3.19
CA LEU A 370 -15.84 7.14 -3.39
C LEU A 370 -16.46 7.65 -2.07
N PHE A 371 -16.34 6.88 -0.98
CA PHE A 371 -16.84 7.29 0.33
C PHE A 371 -16.09 8.49 0.89
N ALA A 372 -14.84 8.68 0.49
CA ALA A 372 -14.10 9.87 0.82
C ALA A 372 -14.54 11.08 0.01
N GLY A 373 -15.49 10.98 -0.93
CA GLY A 373 -15.91 12.09 -1.80
C GLY A 373 -14.98 12.32 -3.00
N ILE A 374 -14.12 11.37 -3.34
CA ILE A 374 -13.26 11.39 -4.54
C ILE A 374 -13.97 10.56 -5.61
N SER A 375 -14.83 11.23 -6.38
CA SER A 375 -15.66 10.61 -7.42
C SER A 375 -14.91 10.35 -8.72
N ASP A 376 -13.81 11.07 -8.99
CA ASP A 376 -12.96 10.79 -10.14
C ASP A 376 -11.80 9.87 -9.76
N VAL A 377 -12.06 8.56 -9.77
CA VAL A 377 -11.01 7.56 -9.55
C VAL A 377 -9.98 7.51 -10.68
N THR A 378 -10.19 8.20 -11.80
CA THR A 378 -9.19 8.24 -12.89
C THR A 378 -7.91 8.93 -12.46
N HIS A 379 -7.99 9.81 -11.46
CA HIS A 379 -6.87 10.37 -10.72
C HIS A 379 -5.97 9.33 -10.02
N PHE A 380 -6.43 8.08 -9.95
CA PHE A 380 -5.74 6.92 -9.39
C PHE A 380 -5.56 5.77 -10.39
N THR A 381 -6.03 5.89 -11.64
CA THR A 381 -5.93 4.85 -12.67
C THR A 381 -5.12 5.31 -13.87
N LEU A 382 -4.13 4.52 -14.26
CA LEU A 382 -2.95 5.02 -14.98
C LEU A 382 -2.89 4.65 -16.46
N ASN A 383 -4.01 4.29 -17.05
CA ASN A 383 -3.99 3.95 -18.47
C ASN A 383 -5.26 4.43 -19.16
N SER A 384 -5.10 5.30 -20.16
CA SER A 384 -6.13 5.65 -21.14
C SER A 384 -6.75 4.42 -21.84
N ARG A 385 -6.14 3.23 -21.68
CA ARG A 385 -6.66 1.93 -22.10
C ARG A 385 -7.67 1.28 -21.15
N MET A 386 -7.74 1.68 -19.88
CA MET A 386 -8.80 1.25 -18.96
C MET A 386 -10.00 2.17 -19.17
N LYS A 387 -10.83 1.82 -20.14
CA LYS A 387 -12.10 2.51 -20.36
C LYS A 387 -13.04 2.19 -19.20
N THR A 388 -13.35 3.24 -18.46
CA THR A 388 -14.39 3.35 -17.44
C THR A 388 -14.01 2.81 -16.05
N PRO A 389 -14.09 3.64 -15.00
CA PRO A 389 -14.20 3.18 -13.63
C PRO A 389 -15.25 2.08 -13.51
N LEU A 390 -14.93 0.97 -12.83
CA LEU A 390 -15.93 -0.01 -12.43
C LEU A 390 -16.69 0.54 -11.22
N PHE A 391 -17.37 1.68 -11.37
CA PHE A 391 -18.32 2.09 -10.35
C PHE A 391 -19.42 1.03 -10.30
N PRO A 392 -19.58 0.32 -9.18
CA PRO A 392 -20.71 -0.56 -9.04
C PRO A 392 -22.00 0.25 -9.08
N THR A 393 -22.99 -0.27 -9.79
CA THR A 393 -24.38 0.10 -9.54
C THR A 393 -24.67 -0.17 -8.06
N PRO A 394 -25.17 0.80 -7.28
CA PRO A 394 -25.55 0.57 -5.90
C PRO A 394 -26.49 -0.63 -5.78
N VAL A 395 -26.30 -1.46 -4.75
CA VAL A 395 -27.36 -2.39 -4.35
C VAL A 395 -28.49 -1.52 -3.81
N ALA A 396 -29.69 -1.67 -4.38
CA ALA A 396 -30.86 -0.90 -3.97
C ALA A 396 -31.01 -0.92 -2.43
N GLY A 397 -31.06 0.26 -1.81
CA GLY A 397 -31.28 0.44 -0.38
C GLY A 397 -30.04 0.63 0.51
N TYR A 398 -28.81 0.67 -0.04
CA TYR A 398 -27.60 0.91 0.77
C TYR A 398 -27.05 2.33 0.72
N TRP A 399 -27.25 3.05 -0.38
CA TRP A 399 -26.83 4.45 -0.54
C TRP A 399 -27.45 5.04 -1.80
N GLU A 400 -28.26 6.08 -1.66
CA GLU A 400 -28.55 7.03 -2.75
C GLU A 400 -27.81 8.31 -2.37
N PRO A 401 -26.89 8.83 -3.20
CA PRO A 401 -26.35 10.17 -2.96
C PRO A 401 -27.53 11.12 -2.95
N ASP A 402 -27.69 11.91 -1.89
CA ASP A 402 -28.67 12.98 -1.84
C ASP A 402 -28.45 13.85 -3.08
N SER A 403 -29.43 13.84 -4.00
CA SER A 403 -29.32 14.55 -5.27
C SER A 403 -29.53 16.06 -5.15
N GLU A 404 -29.54 16.61 -3.92
CA GLU A 404 -29.81 18.02 -3.66
C GLU A 404 -29.00 18.51 -2.46
N ASN A 405 -27.90 19.23 -2.73
CA ASN A 405 -27.51 20.49 -2.10
C ASN A 405 -26.28 21.10 -2.78
#